data_AF-A0A1M7YYR1-F1
#
_entry.id   AF-A0A1M7YYR1-F1
#
_cell.length_a   1.000
_cell.length_b   1.000
_cell.length_c   1.000
_cell.angle_alpha   90.00
_cell.angle_beta   90.00
_cell.angle_gamma   90.00
#
_symmetry.space_group_name_H-M   'P 1'
#
loop_
_entity.id
_entity.type
_entity.pdbx_description
1 polymer ?
#
loop_
_entity_poly.entity_id
_entity_poly.type
_entity_poly.pdbx_seq_one_letter_code
_entity_poly.pdbx_strand_id
1 'polypeptide(L)'
;MSQIEVLKNNQWVNEQPSAGDRCREILDSGAVIEFEYAETDIDTLKSTRITQIKQEAQSRITALDWRLERAKERAELSITDQETVQDVMQLREQIRTASNQAEIAVNQLTDAGAIQQFQW
;
A
#
# COMPACT_ATOMS: atom_id res chain seq x y z
N MET A 1 -24.86 14.87 13.32
CA MET A 1 -24.51 14.38 11.95
C MET A 1 -24.00 15.60 11.24
N SER A 2 -22.70 15.67 10.95
CA SER A 2 -22.16 16.80 10.22
C SER A 2 -22.72 16.77 8.79
N GLN A 3 -23.14 17.94 8.31
CA GLN A 3 -23.65 18.12 6.96
C GLN A 3 -22.59 18.89 6.17
N ILE A 4 -22.15 18.31 5.05
CA ILE A 4 -21.27 18.97 4.10
C ILE A 4 -22.14 19.64 3.03
N GLU A 5 -21.85 20.90 2.75
CA GLU A 5 -22.48 21.67 1.69
C GLU A 5 -21.42 22.19 0.71
N VAL A 6 -21.79 22.27 -0.56
CA VAL A 6 -20.92 22.70 -1.65
C VAL A 6 -21.35 24.07 -2.15
N LEU A 7 -20.40 24.96 -2.40
CA LEU A 7 -20.68 26.28 -2.96
C LEU A 7 -20.88 26.18 -4.49
N LYS A 8 -22.12 26.33 -4.95
CA LYS A 8 -22.48 26.39 -6.37
C LYS A 8 -23.24 27.68 -6.65
N ASN A 9 -22.86 28.41 -7.70
CA ASN A 9 -23.54 29.66 -8.10
C ASN A 9 -23.76 30.65 -6.93
N ASN A 10 -22.76 30.78 -6.04
CA ASN A 10 -22.81 31.62 -4.84
C ASN A 10 -23.89 31.22 -3.79
N GLN A 11 -24.33 29.96 -3.83
CA GLN A 11 -25.25 29.35 -2.87
C GLN A 11 -24.66 28.04 -2.32
N TRP A 12 -24.94 27.75 -1.05
CA TRP A 12 -24.54 26.49 -0.42
C TRP A 12 -25.63 25.44 -0.65
N VAL A 13 -25.26 24.33 -1.26
CA VAL A 13 -26.18 23.23 -1.62
C VAL A 13 -25.70 21.92 -1.03
N ASN A 14 -26.62 21.02 -0.70
CA ASN A 14 -26.30 19.68 -0.22
C ASN A 14 -26.16 18.73 -1.42
N GLU A 15 -24.97 18.69 -1.99
CA GLU A 15 -24.59 17.86 -3.13
C GLU A 15 -23.27 17.13 -2.86
N GLN A 16 -23.01 16.05 -3.60
CA GLN A 16 -21.73 15.37 -3.54
C GLN A 16 -20.62 16.29 -4.07
N PRO A 17 -19.57 16.59 -3.29
CA PRO A 17 -18.49 17.46 -3.74
C PRO A 17 -17.64 16.79 -4.82
N SER A 18 -17.14 17.60 -5.74
CA SER A 18 -16.15 17.24 -6.76
C SER A 18 -14.80 17.89 -6.48
N ALA A 19 -13.71 17.36 -7.03
CA ALA A 19 -12.38 17.94 -6.85
C ALA A 19 -12.36 19.44 -7.21
N GLY A 20 -11.82 20.27 -6.31
CA GLY A 20 -11.76 21.72 -6.43
C GLY A 20 -13.01 22.47 -5.95
N ASP A 21 -14.05 21.75 -5.52
CA ASP A 21 -15.25 22.39 -4.97
C ASP A 21 -14.95 23.02 -3.60
N ARG A 22 -15.37 24.28 -3.41
CA ARG A 22 -15.40 24.89 -2.08
C ARG A 22 -16.56 24.32 -1.29
N CYS A 23 -16.23 23.67 -0.18
CA CYS A 23 -17.16 22.99 0.70
C CYS A 23 -17.18 23.66 2.07
N ARG A 24 -18.26 23.46 2.80
CA ARG A 24 -18.32 23.75 4.23
C ARG A 24 -18.92 22.59 5.00
N GLU A 25 -18.37 22.30 6.17
CA GLU A 25 -18.92 21.35 7.12
C GLU A 25 -19.48 22.10 8.32
N ILE A 26 -20.72 21.79 8.70
CA ILE A 26 -21.34 22.30 9.93
C ILE A 26 -21.19 21.22 11.00
N LEU A 27 -20.38 21.51 12.02
CA LEU A 27 -20.15 20.61 13.15
C LEU A 27 -21.34 20.61 14.12
N ASP A 28 -21.47 19.56 14.92
CA ASP A 28 -22.51 19.47 15.96
C ASP A 28 -22.42 20.62 17.00
N SER A 29 -21.28 21.31 17.09
CA SER A 29 -21.07 22.53 17.90
C SER A 29 -21.60 23.82 17.28
N GLY A 30 -22.07 23.78 16.03
CA GLY A 30 -22.46 24.96 15.24
C GLY A 30 -21.28 25.69 14.58
N ALA A 31 -20.05 25.22 14.76
CA ALA A 31 -18.90 25.74 14.03
C ALA A 31 -18.98 25.37 12.54
N VAL A 32 -18.57 26.30 11.68
CA VAL A 32 -18.51 26.10 10.22
C VAL A 32 -17.06 26.06 9.79
N ILE A 33 -16.67 24.97 9.12
CA ILE A 33 -15.33 24.81 8.55
C ILE A 33 -15.46 24.87 7.03
N GLU A 34 -14.87 25.87 6.39
CA GLU A 34 -14.73 25.91 4.94
C GLU A 34 -13.43 25.24 4.50
N PHE A 35 -13.52 24.40 3.47
CA PHE A 35 -12.37 23.69 2.90
C PHE A 35 -12.57 23.51 1.39
N GLU A 36 -11.49 23.29 0.66
CA GLU A 36 -11.56 22.86 -0.74
C GLU A 36 -11.54 21.34 -0.77
N TYR A 37 -12.50 20.73 -1.48
CA TYR A 37 -12.55 19.29 -1.61
C TYR A 37 -11.47 18.81 -2.56
N ALA A 38 -10.62 17.90 -2.08
CA ALA A 38 -9.68 17.17 -2.90
C ALA A 38 -10.19 15.74 -3.07
N GLU A 39 -10.35 15.31 -4.32
CA GLU A 39 -10.62 13.90 -4.60
C GLU A 39 -9.38 13.07 -4.26
N THR A 40 -9.60 11.92 -3.64
CA THR A 40 -8.49 11.01 -3.32
C THR A 40 -8.02 10.34 -4.60
N ASP A 41 -6.76 10.60 -4.98
CA ASP A 41 -6.13 9.92 -6.12
C ASP A 41 -5.77 8.47 -5.76
N ILE A 42 -6.72 7.58 -6.01
CA ILE A 42 -6.61 6.13 -5.77
C ILE A 42 -5.45 5.52 -6.56
N ASP A 43 -5.19 5.98 -7.78
CA ASP A 43 -4.14 5.41 -8.62
C ASP A 43 -2.75 5.76 -8.09
N THR A 44 -2.57 7.00 -7.61
CA THR A 44 -1.35 7.41 -6.91
C THR A 44 -1.16 6.63 -5.60
N LEU A 45 -2.23 6.40 -4.83
CA LEU A 45 -2.16 5.57 -3.62
C LEU A 45 -1.74 4.13 -3.92
N LYS A 46 -2.33 3.51 -4.96
CA LYS A 46 -1.97 2.17 -5.43
C LYS A 46 -0.51 2.10 -5.85
N SER A 47 -0.07 3.03 -6.70
CA SER A 47 1.31 3.11 -7.19
C SER A 47 2.32 3.24 -6.04
N THR A 48 2.00 4.09 -5.06
CA THR A 48 2.81 4.27 -3.85
C THR A 48 2.90 2.98 -3.04
N ARG A 49 1.76 2.31 -2.79
CA ARG A 49 1.75 1.08 -2.00
C ARG A 49 2.46 -0.07 -2.72
N ILE A 50 2.28 -0.21 -4.04
CA ILE A 50 3.00 -1.19 -4.87
C ILE A 50 4.51 -0.97 -4.81
N THR A 51 4.95 0.29 -4.85
CA THR A 51 6.38 0.63 -4.68
C THR A 51 6.91 0.17 -3.33
N GLN A 52 6.16 0.40 -2.26
CA GLN A 52 6.52 -0.05 -0.91
C GLN A 52 6.59 -1.57 -0.82
N ILE A 53 5.61 -2.29 -1.38
CA ILE A 53 5.61 -3.77 -1.45
C ILE A 53 6.88 -4.27 -2.12
N LYS A 54 7.28 -3.69 -3.26
CA LYS A 54 8.52 -4.06 -3.97
C LYS A 54 9.77 -3.81 -3.13
N GLN A 55 9.83 -2.68 -2.43
CA GLN A 55 10.95 -2.35 -1.54
C GLN A 55 11.03 -3.32 -0.36
N GLU A 56 9.90 -3.64 0.26
CA GLU A 56 9.79 -4.62 1.34
C GLU A 56 10.23 -6.02 0.83
N ALA A 57 9.79 -6.44 -0.35
CA ALA A 57 10.18 -7.71 -0.97
C ALA A 57 11.68 -7.78 -1.23
N GLN A 58 12.26 -6.72 -1.80
CA GLN A 58 13.69 -6.61 -2.02
C GLN A 58 14.46 -6.72 -0.70
N SER A 59 14.02 -6.02 0.35
CA SER A 59 14.63 -6.09 1.68
C SER A 59 14.58 -7.51 2.26
N ARG A 60 13.42 -8.17 2.21
CA ARG A 60 13.25 -9.57 2.66
C ARG A 60 14.15 -10.54 1.87
N ILE A 61 14.31 -10.34 0.56
CA ILE A 61 15.20 -11.16 -0.30
C ILE A 61 16.67 -10.93 0.05
N THR A 62 17.10 -9.67 0.20
CA THR A 62 18.49 -9.31 0.58
C THR A 62 18.84 -9.84 1.97
N ALA A 63 17.89 -9.86 2.91
CA ALA A 63 18.09 -10.47 4.22
C ALA A 63 18.43 -11.98 4.15
N LEU A 64 18.17 -12.65 3.02
CA LEU A 64 18.54 -14.04 2.76
C LEU A 64 19.94 -14.20 2.12
N ASP A 65 20.70 -13.13 1.88
CA ASP A 65 22.03 -13.20 1.26
C ASP A 65 23.02 -13.99 2.12
N TRP A 66 23.10 -13.70 3.42
CA TRP A 66 23.99 -14.44 4.33
C TRP A 66 23.64 -15.93 4.41
N ARG A 67 22.35 -16.29 4.34
CA ARG A 67 21.91 -17.70 4.33
C ARG A 67 22.36 -18.39 3.05
N LEU A 68 22.24 -17.70 1.92
CA LEU A 68 22.66 -18.21 0.63
C LEU A 68 24.18 -18.43 0.59
N GLU A 69 24.97 -17.48 1.10
CA GLU A 69 26.43 -17.61 1.22
C GLU A 69 26.79 -18.82 2.09
N ARG A 70 26.22 -18.91 3.29
CA ARG A 70 26.47 -20.04 4.20
C ARG A 70 26.07 -21.38 3.59
N ALA A 71 24.98 -21.44 2.83
CA ALA A 71 24.55 -22.65 2.14
C ALA A 71 25.52 -23.08 1.03
N LYS A 72 26.12 -22.11 0.31
CA LYS A 72 27.17 -22.39 -0.69
C LYS A 72 28.44 -22.94 -0.04
N GLU A 73 28.92 -22.29 1.03
CA GLU A 73 30.10 -22.76 1.78
C GLU A 73 29.90 -24.19 2.31
N ARG A 74 28.72 -24.49 2.83
CA ARG A 74 28.37 -25.84 3.31
C ARG A 74 28.36 -26.88 2.20
N ALA A 75 27.89 -26.52 1.01
CA ALA A 75 27.89 -27.40 -0.14
C ALA A 75 29.33 -27.76 -0.56
N GLU A 76 30.26 -26.80 -0.52
CA GLU A 76 31.69 -27.05 -0.77
C GLU A 76 32.30 -28.00 0.27
N LEU A 77 31.86 -27.90 1.52
CA LEU A 77 32.26 -28.78 2.62
C LEU A 77 31.52 -30.13 2.64
N SER A 78 30.65 -30.41 1.66
CA SER A 78 29.81 -31.63 1.61
C SER A 78 28.94 -31.86 2.86
N ILE A 79 28.52 -30.78 3.52
CA ILE A 79 27.58 -30.82 4.65
C ILE A 79 26.16 -30.91 4.09
N THR A 80 25.43 -31.99 4.40
CA THR A 80 24.15 -32.33 3.75
C THR A 80 22.93 -32.35 4.68
N ASP A 81 23.12 -32.22 5.99
CA ASP A 81 22.09 -32.26 7.03
C ASP A 81 21.55 -30.86 7.39
N GLN A 82 21.76 -29.88 6.52
CA GLN A 82 21.53 -28.46 6.76
C GLN A 82 20.81 -27.80 5.58
N GLU A 83 20.28 -26.59 5.81
CA GLU A 83 19.70 -25.75 4.75
C GLU A 83 20.64 -25.65 3.54
N THR A 84 20.10 -25.98 2.36
CA THR A 84 20.79 -26.02 1.08
C THR A 84 20.60 -24.73 0.28
N VAL A 85 21.40 -24.56 -0.77
CA VAL A 85 21.22 -23.45 -1.73
C VAL A 85 19.82 -23.47 -2.33
N GLN A 86 19.29 -24.66 -2.64
CA GLN A 86 17.95 -24.82 -3.20
C GLN A 86 16.87 -24.30 -2.24
N ASP A 87 16.98 -24.62 -0.95
CA ASP A 87 16.02 -24.17 0.07
C ASP A 87 15.97 -22.64 0.14
N VAL A 88 17.13 -21.97 0.19
CA VAL A 88 17.20 -20.50 0.24
C VAL A 88 16.66 -19.88 -1.05
N MET A 89 16.95 -20.48 -2.20
CA MET A 89 16.41 -20.02 -3.49
C MET A 89 14.89 -20.18 -3.58
N GLN A 90 14.34 -21.25 -3.02
CA GLN A 90 12.90 -21.46 -2.93
C GLN A 90 12.23 -20.42 -2.02
N LEU A 91 12.85 -20.06 -0.90
CA LEU A 91 12.37 -18.96 -0.04
C LEU A 91 12.36 -17.61 -0.76
N ARG A 92 13.41 -17.29 -1.54
CA ARG A 92 13.42 -16.07 -2.35
C ARG A 92 12.28 -16.06 -3.37
N GLU A 93 12.01 -17.20 -4.00
CA GLU A 93 10.93 -17.30 -4.98
C GLU A 93 9.54 -17.19 -4.36
N GLN A 94 9.36 -17.74 -3.15
CA GLN A 94 8.14 -17.55 -2.37
C GLN A 94 7.90 -16.05 -2.08
N ILE A 95 8.93 -15.30 -1.70
CA ILE A 95 8.82 -13.84 -1.48
C ILE A 95 8.44 -13.11 -2.77
N ARG A 96 9.06 -13.45 -3.91
CA ARG A 96 8.71 -12.84 -5.21
C ARG A 96 7.25 -13.12 -5.58
N THR A 97 6.81 -14.36 -5.40
CA THR A 97 5.44 -14.78 -5.69
C THR A 97 4.45 -14.05 -4.78
N ALA A 98 4.72 -13.97 -3.48
CA ALA A 98 3.89 -13.25 -2.52
C ALA A 98 3.82 -11.74 -2.83
N SER A 99 4.96 -11.12 -3.18
CA SER A 99 5.01 -9.71 -3.61
C SER A 99 4.12 -9.48 -4.84
N ASN A 100 4.24 -10.32 -5.87
CA ASN A 100 3.43 -10.19 -7.09
C ASN A 100 1.93 -10.33 -6.78
N GLN A 101 1.56 -11.27 -5.89
CA GLN A 101 0.16 -11.43 -5.46
C GLN A 101 -0.34 -10.22 -4.68
N ALA A 102 0.49 -9.65 -3.81
CA ALA A 102 0.18 -8.43 -3.06
C ALA A 102 -0.04 -7.22 -3.99
N GLU A 103 0.77 -7.06 -5.04
CA GLU A 103 0.57 -6.01 -6.05
C GLU A 103 -0.76 -6.16 -6.79
N ILE A 104 -1.12 -7.39 -7.17
CA ILE A 104 -2.42 -7.68 -7.80
C ILE A 104 -3.56 -7.33 -6.84
N ALA A 105 -3.45 -7.73 -5.57
CA ALA A 105 -4.46 -7.45 -4.55
C ALA A 105 -4.66 -5.94 -4.34
N VAL A 106 -3.57 -5.15 -4.24
CA VAL A 106 -3.66 -3.68 -4.14
C VAL A 106 -4.36 -3.07 -5.35
N ASN A 107 -4.06 -3.55 -6.56
CA ASN A 107 -4.71 -3.05 -7.77
C ASN A 107 -6.23 -3.29 -7.81
N GLN A 108 -6.72 -4.32 -7.11
CA GLN A 108 -8.14 -4.65 -7.02
C GLN A 108 -8.89 -3.82 -5.96
N LEU A 109 -8.18 -3.12 -5.08
CA LEU A 109 -8.80 -2.25 -4.08
C LEU A 109 -9.37 -0.99 -4.72
N THR A 110 -10.51 -0.53 -4.24
CA THR A 110 -11.16 0.72 -4.68
C THR A 110 -11.29 1.75 -3.56
N ASP A 111 -11.01 1.34 -2.32
CA ASP A 111 -11.10 2.17 -1.14
C ASP A 111 -9.70 2.66 -0.71
N ALA A 112 -9.58 3.96 -0.47
CA ALA A 112 -8.33 4.59 -0.06
C ALA A 112 -7.80 4.05 1.27
N GLY A 113 -8.70 3.83 2.24
CA GLY A 113 -8.35 3.29 3.55
C GLY A 113 -7.80 1.87 3.45
N ALA A 114 -8.45 1.02 2.66
CA ALA A 114 -8.00 -0.34 2.38
C ALA A 114 -6.61 -0.37 1.73
N ILE A 115 -6.33 0.52 0.77
CA ILE A 115 -5.01 0.62 0.12
C ILE A 115 -3.93 1.01 1.13
N GLN A 116 -4.21 2.02 1.96
CA GLN A 116 -3.26 2.52 2.95
C GLN A 116 -2.96 1.52 4.07
N GLN A 117 -3.95 0.70 4.45
CA GLN A 117 -3.81 -0.28 5.53
C GLN A 117 -3.36 -1.66 5.05
N PHE A 118 -3.30 -1.90 3.73
CA PHE A 118 -2.98 -3.20 3.13
C PHE A 118 -1.63 -3.76 3.63
N GLN A 119 -1.59 -5.04 4.03
CA GLN A 119 -0.41 -5.76 4.52
C GLN A 119 -0.19 -7.07 3.75
N TRP A 120 1.05 -7.57 3.72
CA TRP A 120 1.45 -8.81 3.01
C TRP A 120 2.67 -9.51 3.61
#